data_AF-A0A7C3UH46-F1
#
_entry.id   AF-A0A7C3UH46-F1
#
_cell.length_a   1.000
_cell.length_b   1.000
_cell.length_c   1.000
_cell.angle_alpha   90.00
_cell.angle_beta   90.00
_cell.angle_gamma   90.00
#
_symmetry.space_group_name_H-M   'P 1'
#
loop_
_entity.id
_entity.type
_entity.pdbx_description
1 polymer ?
#
loop_
_entity_poly.entity_id
_entity_poly.type
_entity_poly.pdbx_seq_one_letter_code
_entity_poly.pdbx_strand_id
1 'polypeptide(L)'
;MSKQVLLYLTITFLILCLSSTFCFSANPLLYLKDNVLAVGIYNNALTSSDMTLIVRLDVGGKTIIDEGYEIAYTIPNKDIKDWNTVKFDASDWKIGVSGIGYADGDDNTTVPSGIACVYVRYYFDVPNAKDVREMTVWVDYDDAYILWLNDVEIGRSDNVKNVEPKGVPKWNQVLGISDHESTDTPAGKPNATRWTKAVGPAGGQIMKHTVEYDFGGEQQKNVGAKPTGAGGQSASGAPLFLRNNVLAAVNFNDAASSSDMTLILRLTGDGIIYVDEGSPVKYIHDPDNADVPDTWIQTKFDDKSWKSGISGVGFSDNDDNTTTPASLISIYTRYKFDAPNANKIKELVLLADYDDAYIAWLNGVRIASAGIGAISADPPAWDASKVASTVTNHEASDLPAGKPNAARWNSGTVVKTVVDFRYAGSDALPVEPKGKLANTWGRIKNQ
;
A
#
# COMPACT_ATOMS: atom_id res chain seq x y z
N MET A 1 62.34 51.55 -37.08
CA MET A 1 62.25 51.04 -38.46
C MET A 1 62.55 49.54 -38.42
N SER A 2 61.69 48.71 -39.02
CA SER A 2 61.93 47.30 -39.45
C SER A 2 61.88 46.10 -38.45
N LYS A 3 60.71 45.42 -38.47
CA LYS A 3 60.45 43.98 -38.78
C LYS A 3 61.20 42.79 -38.09
N GLN A 4 60.42 42.04 -37.29
CA GLN A 4 59.99 40.62 -37.39
C GLN A 4 60.95 39.38 -37.36
N VAL A 5 60.65 38.48 -36.38
CA VAL A 5 60.43 36.99 -36.41
C VAL A 5 61.68 36.06 -36.35
N LEU A 6 61.97 35.39 -35.20
CA LEU A 6 61.59 34.03 -34.69
C LEU A 6 62.32 32.85 -35.42
N LEU A 7 63.03 31.89 -34.78
CA LEU A 7 62.47 30.76 -34.00
C LEU A 7 63.57 29.75 -33.52
N TYR A 8 63.20 28.98 -32.48
CA TYR A 8 63.70 27.66 -31.98
C TYR A 8 64.69 27.62 -30.78
N LEU A 9 64.15 27.33 -29.60
CA LEU A 9 64.82 26.52 -28.58
C LEU A 9 63.79 25.56 -27.93
N THR A 10 64.09 24.27 -27.96
CA THR A 10 63.33 23.16 -27.37
C THR A 10 63.48 23.15 -25.85
N ILE A 11 62.35 23.13 -25.12
CA ILE A 11 62.30 22.83 -23.68
C ILE A 11 61.32 21.68 -23.48
N THR A 12 61.85 20.57 -22.95
CA THR A 12 61.10 19.39 -22.52
C THR A 12 60.30 19.73 -21.25
N PHE A 13 58.97 19.64 -21.29
CA PHE A 13 58.12 19.71 -20.10
C PHE A 13 57.57 18.32 -19.78
N LEU A 14 57.90 17.83 -18.58
CA LEU A 14 57.30 16.66 -17.95
C LEU A 14 55.88 17.06 -17.50
N ILE A 15 54.84 16.54 -18.14
CA ILE A 15 53.45 16.66 -17.69
C ILE A 15 53.05 15.33 -17.05
N LEU A 16 53.03 15.27 -15.72
CA LEU A 16 52.20 14.30 -14.99
C LEU A 16 50.76 14.83 -15.04
N CYS A 17 49.98 14.36 -16.00
CA CYS A 17 48.53 14.53 -15.98
C CYS A 17 47.92 13.28 -15.33
N LEU A 18 47.73 13.32 -14.02
CA LEU A 18 46.76 12.44 -13.35
C LEU A 18 45.37 12.90 -13.77
N SER A 19 44.85 12.34 -14.87
CA SER A 19 43.43 12.40 -15.18
C SER A 19 42.70 11.30 -14.42
N SER A 20 42.61 11.43 -13.09
CA SER A 20 41.51 10.82 -12.34
C SER A 20 40.40 11.87 -12.32
N THR A 21 39.46 11.76 -13.25
CA THR A 21 38.12 12.35 -13.08
C THR A 21 37.53 11.72 -11.82
N PHE A 22 37.72 12.38 -10.68
CA PHE A 22 36.87 12.19 -9.51
C PHE A 22 35.49 12.70 -9.90
N CYS A 23 34.66 11.80 -10.44
CA CYS A 23 33.23 12.00 -10.42
C CYS A 23 32.83 11.78 -8.97
N PHE A 24 32.76 12.85 -8.17
CA PHE A 24 32.04 12.79 -6.91
C PHE A 24 30.61 12.45 -7.26
N SER A 25 30.19 11.21 -6.99
CA SER A 25 28.76 10.95 -6.85
C SER A 25 28.32 11.87 -5.71
N ALA A 26 27.53 12.90 -6.02
CA ALA A 26 27.00 13.78 -5.00
C ALA A 26 26.25 12.92 -3.97
N ASN A 27 26.37 13.28 -2.70
CA ASN A 27 25.57 12.65 -1.65
C ASN A 27 24.07 12.75 -2.04
N PRO A 28 23.25 11.73 -1.74
CA PRO A 28 21.81 11.84 -1.92
C PRO A 28 21.28 13.05 -1.15
N LEU A 29 20.23 13.68 -1.68
CA LEU A 29 19.53 14.76 -0.98
C LEU A 29 18.45 14.17 -0.07
N LEU A 30 18.36 14.68 1.17
CA LEU A 30 17.28 14.36 2.10
C LEU A 30 16.50 15.62 2.50
N TYR A 31 15.18 15.55 2.43
CA TYR A 31 14.27 16.68 2.64
C TYR A 31 13.48 16.49 3.94
N LEU A 32 12.90 17.58 4.48
CA LEU A 32 12.01 17.43 5.63
C LEU A 32 10.72 16.66 5.28
N LYS A 33 10.27 16.78 4.02
CA LYS A 33 9.04 16.16 3.53
C LYS A 33 9.16 15.55 2.14
N ASP A 34 8.28 14.59 1.87
CA ASP A 34 8.04 13.97 0.57
C ASP A 34 9.26 13.23 -0.02
N ASN A 35 10.06 12.57 0.83
CA ASN A 35 11.15 11.73 0.36
C ASN A 35 10.63 10.43 -0.23
N VAL A 36 11.40 9.86 -1.17
CA VAL A 36 11.14 8.55 -1.78
C VAL A 36 12.35 7.65 -1.60
N LEU A 37 12.11 6.46 -1.04
CA LEU A 37 13.04 5.34 -1.08
C LEU A 37 12.43 4.28 -2.01
N ALA A 38 13.10 4.01 -3.13
CA ALA A 38 12.72 2.99 -4.08
C ALA A 38 13.62 1.76 -3.92
N VAL A 39 13.03 0.57 -3.94
CA VAL A 39 13.73 -0.70 -3.74
C VAL A 39 13.28 -1.71 -4.78
N GLY A 40 14.24 -2.35 -5.43
CA GLY A 40 13.99 -3.48 -6.32
C GLY A 40 14.49 -4.72 -5.61
N ILE A 41 13.64 -5.73 -5.45
CA ILE A 41 14.01 -7.05 -4.97
C ILE A 41 14.01 -8.03 -6.14
N TYR A 42 14.98 -8.93 -6.17
CA TYR A 42 15.23 -9.83 -7.30
C TYR A 42 15.55 -11.24 -6.81
N ASN A 43 14.89 -12.23 -7.40
CA ASN A 43 15.19 -13.64 -7.14
C ASN A 43 16.39 -14.10 -7.95
N ASN A 44 17.10 -15.08 -7.41
CA ASN A 44 18.16 -15.80 -8.08
C ASN A 44 17.63 -16.63 -9.27
N ALA A 45 16.40 -17.15 -9.14
CA ALA A 45 15.72 -18.01 -10.09
C ALA A 45 14.19 -17.95 -9.94
N LEU A 46 13.47 -18.28 -11.03
CA LEU A 46 12.00 -18.41 -11.01
C LEU A 46 11.50 -19.63 -10.23
N THR A 47 12.41 -20.50 -9.78
CA THR A 47 12.09 -21.68 -8.98
C THR A 47 12.37 -21.47 -7.49
N SER A 48 12.69 -20.24 -7.05
CA SER A 48 12.88 -19.94 -5.63
C SER A 48 11.64 -20.32 -4.83
N SER A 49 11.87 -20.83 -3.63
CA SER A 49 10.82 -21.15 -2.64
C SER A 49 10.31 -19.92 -1.91
N ASP A 50 11.09 -18.84 -1.95
CA ASP A 50 11.11 -17.69 -1.08
C ASP A 50 11.46 -16.42 -1.88
N MET A 51 11.16 -15.30 -1.24
CA MET A 51 11.59 -13.96 -1.59
C MET A 51 11.13 -13.08 -0.43
N THR A 52 11.98 -12.24 0.14
CA THR A 52 11.59 -11.37 1.26
C THR A 52 12.25 -10.01 1.12
N LEU A 53 11.50 -8.92 1.37
CA LEU A 53 12.07 -7.59 1.55
C LEU A 53 11.49 -6.89 2.78
N ILE A 54 12.35 -6.62 3.75
CA ILE A 54 12.05 -5.83 4.94
C ILE A 54 13.08 -4.73 5.09
N VAL A 55 12.60 -3.49 5.21
CA VAL A 55 13.46 -2.30 5.27
C VAL A 55 13.19 -1.53 6.54
N ARG A 56 14.27 -1.14 7.22
CA ARG A 56 14.24 -0.15 8.30
C ARG A 56 15.13 1.03 7.95
N LEU A 57 14.63 2.24 8.22
CA LEU A 57 15.35 3.49 8.05
C LEU A 57 15.44 4.21 9.39
N ASP A 58 16.66 4.44 9.88
CA ASP A 58 16.92 5.25 11.06
C ASP A 58 17.56 6.59 10.66
N VAL A 59 17.04 7.70 11.18
CA VAL A 59 17.58 9.04 10.98
C VAL A 59 17.66 9.78 12.32
N GLY A 60 18.88 10.15 12.73
CA GLY A 60 19.10 10.89 13.98
C GLY A 60 18.59 10.16 15.24
N GLY A 61 18.81 8.85 15.30
CA GLY A 61 18.40 8.01 16.44
C GLY A 61 16.90 7.69 16.49
N LYS A 62 16.14 8.02 15.45
CA LYS A 62 14.73 7.67 15.32
C LYS A 62 14.51 6.76 14.12
N THR A 63 13.68 5.73 14.31
CA THR A 63 13.19 4.90 13.21
C THR A 63 12.07 5.63 12.48
N ILE A 64 12.26 5.83 11.18
CA ILE A 64 11.34 6.53 10.26
C ILE A 64 10.55 5.53 9.41
N ILE A 65 11.19 4.44 9.01
CA ILE A 65 10.59 3.29 8.31
C ILE A 65 10.97 2.04 9.09
N ASP A 66 10.05 1.11 9.25
CA ASP A 66 10.31 -0.21 9.83
C ASP A 66 9.43 -1.26 9.14
N GLU A 67 9.58 -2.52 9.52
CA GLU A 67 8.59 -3.55 9.23
C GLU A 67 7.19 -3.09 9.66
N GLY A 68 6.16 -3.35 8.87
CA GLY A 68 4.84 -2.79 9.14
C GLY A 68 4.62 -1.39 8.55
N TYR A 69 5.58 -0.79 7.85
CA TYR A 69 5.39 0.50 7.20
C TYR A 69 4.62 0.41 5.89
N GLU A 70 3.80 1.40 5.54
CA GLU A 70 3.04 1.36 4.29
C GLU A 70 3.89 1.59 3.04
N ILE A 71 3.74 0.70 2.05
CA ILE A 71 4.49 0.70 0.81
C ILE A 71 3.57 0.78 -0.41
N ALA A 72 4.07 1.37 -1.49
CA ALA A 72 3.55 1.12 -2.82
C ALA A 72 4.39 0.01 -3.47
N TYR A 73 3.76 -0.98 -4.10
CA TYR A 73 4.50 -2.05 -4.77
C TYR A 73 3.85 -2.50 -6.09
N THR A 74 4.65 -3.09 -6.96
CA THR A 74 4.16 -3.75 -8.18
C THR A 74 5.01 -4.96 -8.53
N ILE A 75 4.36 -5.95 -9.14
CA ILE A 75 5.00 -7.10 -9.78
C ILE A 75 5.01 -6.78 -11.28
N PRO A 76 6.15 -6.37 -11.84
CA PRO A 76 6.20 -5.93 -13.23
C PRO A 76 5.98 -7.10 -14.20
N ASN A 77 5.26 -6.84 -15.29
CA ASN A 77 5.13 -7.77 -16.44
C ASN A 77 5.85 -7.26 -17.69
N LYS A 78 6.57 -6.15 -17.54
CA LYS A 78 7.39 -5.47 -18.56
C LYS A 78 8.36 -4.53 -17.85
N ASP A 79 9.40 -4.09 -18.54
CA ASP A 79 10.30 -3.08 -18.01
C ASP A 79 9.53 -1.77 -17.75
N ILE A 80 9.67 -1.24 -16.53
CA ILE A 80 9.06 0.02 -16.12
C ILE A 80 10.17 1.08 -16.12
N LYS A 81 10.08 2.06 -17.02
CA LYS A 81 11.10 3.10 -17.12
C LYS A 81 11.05 4.03 -15.90
N ASP A 82 12.21 4.38 -15.36
CA ASP A 82 12.41 5.38 -14.29
C ASP A 82 11.62 5.11 -13.00
N TRP A 83 11.18 3.86 -12.76
CA TRP A 83 10.37 3.50 -11.58
C TRP A 83 11.07 3.80 -10.25
N ASN A 84 12.40 3.93 -10.26
CA ASN A 84 13.26 4.23 -9.12
C ASN A 84 13.47 5.74 -8.91
N THR A 85 12.86 6.60 -9.74
CA THR A 85 13.02 8.06 -9.65
C THR A 85 11.90 8.74 -8.87
N VAL A 86 12.18 9.92 -8.31
CA VAL A 86 11.24 10.71 -7.50
C VAL A 86 10.01 11.13 -8.29
N LYS A 87 10.17 11.43 -9.59
CA LYS A 87 9.08 11.90 -10.47
C LYS A 87 8.13 10.82 -10.95
N PHE A 88 8.47 9.55 -10.71
CA PHE A 88 7.66 8.44 -11.17
C PHE A 88 6.29 8.42 -10.51
N ASP A 89 5.26 8.35 -11.35
CA ASP A 89 3.87 8.20 -10.92
C ASP A 89 3.59 6.72 -10.62
N ALA A 90 3.54 6.39 -9.34
CA ALA A 90 3.19 5.06 -8.83
C ALA A 90 1.72 4.96 -8.43
N SER A 91 0.85 5.88 -8.86
CA SER A 91 -0.55 5.91 -8.42
C SER A 91 -1.32 4.62 -8.75
N ASP A 92 -0.92 3.89 -9.79
CA ASP A 92 -1.49 2.60 -10.18
C ASP A 92 -0.86 1.38 -9.48
N TRP A 93 0.10 1.60 -8.59
CA TRP A 93 0.72 0.51 -7.82
C TRP A 93 -0.19 0.04 -6.69
N LYS A 94 -0.01 -1.21 -6.29
CA LYS A 94 -0.71 -1.80 -5.14
C LYS A 94 -0.18 -1.17 -3.84
N ILE A 95 -1.02 -1.17 -2.81
CA ILE A 95 -0.62 -0.79 -1.45
C ILE A 95 -0.33 -2.08 -0.69
N GLY A 96 0.77 -2.07 0.04
CA GLY A 96 1.14 -3.14 0.94
C GLY A 96 1.71 -2.57 2.24
N VAL A 97 2.16 -3.48 3.07
CA VAL A 97 2.88 -3.29 4.32
C VAL A 97 4.28 -3.88 4.17
N SER A 98 5.32 -3.14 4.59
CA SER A 98 6.73 -3.55 4.52
C SER A 98 6.96 -4.88 5.25
N GLY A 99 7.83 -5.72 4.68
CA GLY A 99 7.78 -7.17 4.79
C GLY A 99 6.96 -7.73 3.65
N ILE A 100 7.56 -7.80 2.47
CA ILE A 100 6.90 -8.25 1.25
C ILE A 100 7.64 -9.43 0.62
N GLY A 101 6.90 -10.49 0.28
CA GLY A 101 7.50 -11.77 -0.09
C GLY A 101 6.51 -12.92 -0.34
N TYR A 102 7.02 -14.16 -0.36
CA TYR A 102 6.26 -15.36 -0.78
C TYR A 102 5.32 -15.96 0.28
N ALA A 103 5.18 -15.32 1.44
CA ALA A 103 4.29 -15.74 2.52
C ALA A 103 4.56 -17.14 3.08
N ASP A 104 5.82 -17.40 3.34
CA ASP A 104 6.32 -18.49 4.17
C ASP A 104 6.19 -18.20 5.69
N GLY A 105 5.77 -16.99 6.05
CA GLY A 105 5.42 -16.61 7.43
C GLY A 105 6.19 -15.42 7.98
N ASP A 106 7.14 -14.85 7.23
CA ASP A 106 7.91 -13.67 7.62
C ASP A 106 7.43 -12.35 6.98
N ASP A 107 6.48 -12.42 6.03
CA ASP A 107 5.95 -11.29 5.28
C ASP A 107 4.61 -10.72 5.80
N ASN A 108 4.50 -9.39 5.79
CA ASN A 108 3.23 -8.69 5.95
C ASN A 108 2.43 -8.53 4.64
N THR A 109 3.11 -8.52 3.49
CA THR A 109 2.50 -8.43 2.15
C THR A 109 2.93 -9.62 1.33
N THR A 110 1.98 -10.46 0.95
CA THR A 110 2.26 -11.61 0.11
C THR A 110 2.28 -11.26 -1.38
N VAL A 111 3.18 -11.87 -2.13
CA VAL A 111 3.21 -11.91 -3.59
C VAL A 111 3.27 -13.36 -4.09
N PRO A 112 2.76 -13.66 -5.30
CA PRO A 112 2.83 -15.00 -5.87
C PRO A 112 4.28 -15.46 -6.08
N SER A 113 4.50 -16.76 -5.89
CA SER A 113 5.76 -17.43 -6.23
C SER A 113 6.05 -17.41 -7.73
N GLY A 114 7.33 -17.59 -8.08
CA GLY A 114 7.75 -17.77 -9.48
C GLY A 114 7.88 -16.45 -10.26
N ILE A 115 8.13 -15.36 -9.55
CA ILE A 115 8.39 -14.04 -10.12
C ILE A 115 9.89 -13.72 -10.05
N ALA A 116 10.39 -12.92 -10.99
CA ALA A 116 11.81 -12.55 -11.00
C ALA A 116 12.11 -11.34 -10.10
N CYS A 117 11.14 -10.43 -9.91
CA CYS A 117 11.33 -9.24 -9.10
C CYS A 117 10.04 -8.62 -8.62
N VAL A 118 10.17 -7.77 -7.60
CA VAL A 118 9.14 -6.82 -7.15
C VAL A 118 9.77 -5.43 -7.01
N TYR A 119 9.02 -4.41 -7.39
CA TYR A 119 9.43 -3.01 -7.17
C TYR A 119 8.60 -2.40 -6.06
N VAL A 120 9.28 -1.76 -5.12
CA VAL A 120 8.70 -1.21 -3.89
C VAL A 120 9.11 0.25 -3.75
N ARG A 121 8.18 1.10 -3.31
CA ARG A 121 8.42 2.52 -3.02
C ARG A 121 7.87 2.88 -1.65
N TYR A 122 8.72 3.47 -0.84
CA TYR A 122 8.40 4.07 0.45
C TYR A 122 8.33 5.58 0.27
N TYR A 123 7.32 6.21 0.87
CA TYR A 123 7.15 7.66 0.90
C TYR A 123 7.19 8.14 2.33
N PHE A 124 8.07 9.08 2.67
CA PHE A 124 8.33 9.40 4.08
C PHE A 124 8.79 10.84 4.31
N ASP A 125 8.50 11.35 5.51
CA ASP A 125 8.95 12.64 5.99
C ASP A 125 10.09 12.44 7.01
N VAL A 126 11.02 13.39 7.05
CA VAL A 126 12.15 13.40 7.98
C VAL A 126 12.26 14.78 8.63
N PRO A 127 11.41 15.11 9.62
CA PRO A 127 11.36 16.46 10.20
C PRO A 127 12.69 16.96 10.81
N ASN A 128 13.61 16.05 11.13
CA ASN A 128 14.94 16.32 11.66
C ASN A 128 16.07 16.24 10.60
N ALA A 129 15.78 16.15 9.30
CA ALA A 129 16.82 15.95 8.27
C ALA A 129 17.87 17.06 8.24
N LYS A 130 17.51 18.28 8.63
CA LYS A 130 18.43 19.43 8.69
C LYS A 130 19.47 19.31 9.82
N ASP A 131 19.13 18.56 10.88
CA ASP A 131 19.89 18.51 12.14
C ASP A 131 20.89 17.34 12.19
N VAL A 132 20.78 16.39 11.26
CA VAL A 132 21.69 15.24 11.13
C VAL A 132 22.28 15.16 9.71
N ARG A 133 23.29 14.33 9.52
CA ARG A 133 24.04 14.20 8.24
C ARG A 133 24.20 12.78 7.74
N GLU A 134 23.75 11.82 8.54
CA GLU A 134 23.81 10.40 8.23
C GLU A 134 22.45 9.78 8.52
N MET A 135 22.10 8.80 7.69
CA MET A 135 21.00 7.87 7.93
C MET A 135 21.52 6.44 7.86
N THR A 136 20.81 5.53 8.49
CA THR A 136 21.10 4.10 8.40
C THR A 136 19.91 3.39 7.76
N VAL A 137 20.18 2.65 6.68
CA VAL A 137 19.21 1.73 6.07
C VAL A 137 19.60 0.30 6.43
N TRP A 138 18.69 -0.42 7.06
CA TRP A 138 18.79 -1.84 7.33
C TRP A 138 17.90 -2.59 6.35
N VAL A 139 18.40 -3.69 5.80
CA VAL A 139 17.68 -4.51 4.84
C VAL A 139 17.82 -5.97 5.25
N ASP A 140 16.69 -6.61 5.51
CA ASP A 140 16.55 -8.05 5.66
C ASP A 140 15.88 -8.55 4.38
N TYR A 141 16.53 -9.46 3.65
CA TYR A 141 16.16 -9.74 2.26
C TYR A 141 16.47 -11.15 1.80
N ASP A 142 15.83 -11.53 0.69
CA ASP A 142 16.09 -12.74 -0.09
C ASP A 142 15.59 -12.55 -1.53
N ASP A 143 16.38 -12.68 -2.60
CA ASP A 143 17.80 -13.01 -2.64
C ASP A 143 18.70 -11.77 -2.78
N ALA A 144 18.17 -10.71 -3.40
CA ALA A 144 18.96 -9.54 -3.73
C ALA A 144 18.11 -8.28 -3.79
N TYR A 145 18.76 -7.15 -3.56
CA TYR A 145 18.11 -5.86 -3.62
C TYR A 145 19.00 -4.76 -4.19
N ILE A 146 18.37 -3.69 -4.66
CA ILE A 146 19.00 -2.42 -4.99
C ILE A 146 18.13 -1.28 -4.42
N LEU A 147 18.75 -0.27 -3.80
CA LEU A 147 18.11 0.86 -3.11
C LEU A 147 18.44 2.19 -3.78
N TRP A 148 17.42 3.04 -3.94
CA TRP A 148 17.57 4.42 -4.36
C TRP A 148 16.88 5.37 -3.39
N LEU A 149 17.61 6.37 -2.88
CA LEU A 149 17.03 7.52 -2.18
C LEU A 149 17.00 8.70 -3.13
N ASN A 150 15.80 9.24 -3.40
CA ASN A 150 15.61 10.47 -4.17
C ASN A 150 16.51 10.53 -5.42
N ASP A 151 16.36 9.57 -6.33
CA ASP A 151 17.10 9.40 -7.59
C ASP A 151 18.54 8.85 -7.48
N VAL A 152 19.13 8.81 -6.28
CA VAL A 152 20.51 8.35 -6.08
C VAL A 152 20.52 6.93 -5.54
N GLU A 153 21.28 6.05 -6.18
CA GLU A 153 21.51 4.71 -5.66
C GLU A 153 22.36 4.78 -4.39
N ILE A 154 21.87 4.20 -3.29
CA ILE A 154 22.52 4.26 -1.98
C ILE A 154 23.01 2.90 -1.47
N GLY A 155 22.66 1.81 -2.16
CA GLY A 155 23.11 0.48 -1.79
C GLY A 155 22.54 -0.61 -2.70
N ARG A 156 23.24 -1.74 -2.79
CA ARG A 156 22.78 -2.99 -3.39
C ARG A 156 23.42 -4.17 -2.65
N SER A 157 22.81 -5.34 -2.73
CA SER A 157 23.42 -6.57 -2.21
C SER A 157 24.66 -6.97 -3.02
N ASP A 158 25.62 -7.65 -2.39
CA ASP A 158 26.89 -7.99 -3.03
C ASP A 158 26.72 -8.99 -4.19
N ASN A 159 25.74 -9.88 -4.10
CA ASN A 159 25.45 -10.88 -5.13
C ASN A 159 25.00 -10.22 -6.45
N VAL A 160 24.10 -9.23 -6.43
CA VAL A 160 23.67 -8.51 -7.65
C VAL A 160 24.77 -7.59 -8.20
N LYS A 161 25.62 -7.02 -7.35
CA LYS A 161 26.74 -6.16 -7.77
C LYS A 161 27.72 -6.87 -8.72
N ASN A 162 27.87 -8.19 -8.57
CA ASN A 162 28.78 -8.99 -9.39
C ASN A 162 28.22 -9.28 -10.79
N VAL A 163 26.90 -9.23 -10.97
CA VAL A 163 26.22 -9.59 -12.23
C VAL A 163 25.73 -8.34 -12.97
N GLU A 164 25.23 -7.35 -12.23
CA GLU A 164 24.71 -6.09 -12.76
C GLU A 164 25.31 -4.96 -11.91
N PRO A 165 26.50 -4.41 -12.22
CA PRO A 165 27.20 -3.51 -11.31
C PRO A 165 26.65 -2.08 -11.28
N LYS A 166 25.90 -1.63 -12.31
CA LYS A 166 25.46 -0.22 -12.47
C LYS A 166 24.08 -0.05 -13.11
N GLY A 167 23.33 -1.12 -13.32
CA GLY A 167 22.01 -1.06 -13.95
C GLY A 167 20.89 -1.50 -13.02
N VAL A 168 19.68 -1.42 -13.57
CA VAL A 168 18.45 -2.02 -13.06
C VAL A 168 18.22 -3.29 -13.89
N PRO A 169 18.20 -4.48 -13.28
CA PRO A 169 17.84 -5.71 -13.99
C PRO A 169 16.51 -5.60 -14.74
N LYS A 170 16.38 -6.29 -15.87
CA LYS A 170 15.08 -6.38 -16.57
C LYS A 170 14.06 -7.12 -15.70
N TRP A 171 12.79 -6.81 -15.91
CA TRP A 171 11.69 -7.34 -15.10
C TRP A 171 11.63 -8.88 -15.04
N ASN A 172 12.11 -9.58 -16.07
CA ASN A 172 12.11 -11.04 -16.19
C ASN A 172 13.51 -11.65 -16.21
N GLN A 173 14.52 -10.87 -15.84
CA GLN A 173 15.90 -11.33 -15.88
C GLN A 173 16.15 -12.32 -14.74
N VAL A 174 16.50 -13.56 -15.09
CA VAL A 174 17.09 -14.50 -14.15
C VAL A 174 18.56 -14.12 -13.96
N LEU A 175 18.91 -13.67 -12.77
CA LEU A 175 20.23 -13.09 -12.51
C LEU A 175 21.33 -14.13 -12.29
N GLY A 176 20.97 -15.36 -11.89
CA GLY A 176 21.97 -16.41 -11.60
C GLY A 176 22.95 -15.98 -10.50
N ILE A 177 22.45 -15.18 -9.55
CA ILE A 177 23.18 -14.68 -8.38
C ILE A 177 23.27 -15.78 -7.33
N SER A 178 24.24 -15.66 -6.42
CA SER A 178 24.30 -16.54 -5.26
C SER A 178 23.12 -16.28 -4.33
N ASP A 179 22.60 -17.38 -3.80
CA ASP A 179 21.58 -17.46 -2.76
C ASP A 179 21.90 -16.56 -1.54
N HIS A 180 20.88 -15.91 -1.00
CA HIS A 180 20.96 -15.19 0.27
C HIS A 180 19.59 -15.23 0.95
N GLU A 181 19.59 -15.70 2.20
CA GLU A 181 18.38 -15.92 2.98
C GLU A 181 18.10 -14.75 3.93
N SER A 182 16.81 -14.43 4.07
CA SER A 182 16.31 -13.47 5.05
C SER A 182 16.48 -14.01 6.48
N THR A 183 16.11 -13.20 7.47
CA THR A 183 15.89 -13.73 8.81
C THR A 183 14.56 -14.49 8.85
N ASP A 184 14.64 -15.78 9.22
CA ASP A 184 13.50 -16.64 9.61
C ASP A 184 12.84 -16.14 10.92
N THR A 185 12.37 -14.90 10.88
CA THR A 185 11.72 -14.18 11.96
C THR A 185 10.28 -13.93 11.50
N PRO A 186 9.26 -14.35 12.27
CA PRO A 186 7.87 -14.18 11.86
C PRO A 186 7.50 -12.71 11.61
N ALA A 187 6.58 -12.51 10.68
CA ALA A 187 6.05 -11.19 10.33
C ALA A 187 5.60 -10.42 11.57
N GLY A 188 5.89 -9.12 11.62
CA GLY A 188 5.46 -8.21 12.67
C GLY A 188 5.20 -6.80 12.15
N LYS A 189 4.59 -5.94 12.98
CA LYS A 189 4.28 -4.55 12.61
C LYS A 189 4.71 -3.53 13.69
N PRO A 190 6.02 -3.35 13.97
CA PRO A 190 7.18 -4.14 13.52
C PRO A 190 7.43 -5.38 14.40
N ASN A 191 8.24 -6.33 13.95
CA ASN A 191 8.78 -7.37 14.83
C ASN A 191 9.84 -6.78 15.76
N ALA A 192 9.67 -6.98 17.07
CA ALA A 192 10.55 -6.37 18.09
C ALA A 192 11.99 -6.91 18.10
N THR A 193 12.26 -8.04 17.44
CA THR A 193 13.52 -8.78 17.55
C THR A 193 14.31 -8.90 16.25
N ARG A 194 13.69 -8.63 15.09
CA ARG A 194 14.29 -8.82 13.76
C ARG A 194 15.67 -8.19 13.64
N TRP A 195 15.80 -6.92 14.01
CA TRP A 195 17.03 -6.14 13.89
C TRP A 195 18.15 -6.52 14.88
N THR A 196 17.96 -7.57 15.69
CA THR A 196 18.99 -8.10 16.62
C THR A 196 19.79 -9.28 16.03
N LYS A 197 19.44 -9.75 14.82
CA LYS A 197 20.07 -10.87 14.12
C LYS A 197 21.43 -10.49 13.52
N ALA A 198 22.10 -11.44 12.88
CA ALA A 198 23.44 -11.24 12.32
C ALA A 198 23.44 -10.17 11.21
N VAL A 199 24.35 -9.20 11.30
CA VAL A 199 24.46 -8.06 10.38
C VAL A 199 25.82 -8.09 9.68
N GLY A 200 25.86 -8.01 8.35
CA GLY A 200 27.11 -7.76 7.61
C GLY A 200 27.20 -8.36 6.20
N PRO A 201 28.17 -7.88 5.39
CA PRO A 201 28.30 -8.19 3.95
C PRO A 201 28.72 -9.63 3.60
N ALA A 202 29.20 -10.42 4.57
CA ALA A 202 29.58 -11.82 4.34
C ALA A 202 28.93 -12.71 5.40
N GLY A 203 27.81 -13.36 5.03
CA GLY A 203 27.09 -14.29 5.90
C GLY A 203 26.15 -13.66 6.93
N GLY A 204 25.86 -12.36 6.82
CA GLY A 204 24.80 -11.70 7.59
C GLY A 204 23.46 -11.76 6.86
N GLN A 205 22.40 -12.13 7.56
CA GLN A 205 21.02 -12.08 7.03
C GLN A 205 20.57 -10.62 6.83
N ILE A 206 21.04 -9.72 7.71
CA ILE A 206 20.71 -8.30 7.64
C ILE A 206 21.89 -7.50 7.08
N MET A 207 21.59 -6.63 6.13
CA MET A 207 22.53 -5.66 5.58
C MET A 207 22.29 -4.27 6.15
N LYS A 208 23.37 -3.54 6.39
CA LYS A 208 23.35 -2.18 6.95
C LYS A 208 24.13 -1.23 6.04
N HIS A 209 23.44 -0.21 5.53
CA HIS A 209 24.02 0.90 4.79
C HIS A 209 24.02 2.16 5.66
N THR A 210 25.20 2.71 5.91
CA THR A 210 25.33 4.06 6.48
C THR A 210 25.49 5.03 5.33
N VAL A 211 24.58 5.99 5.22
CA VAL A 211 24.49 6.89 4.07
C VAL A 211 24.64 8.32 4.55
N GLU A 212 25.75 8.95 4.17
CA GLU A 212 25.90 10.40 4.26
C GLU A 212 24.96 11.07 3.25
N TYR A 213 24.32 12.16 3.65
CA TYR A 213 23.39 12.88 2.80
C TYR A 213 23.56 14.40 2.95
N ASP A 214 23.17 15.13 1.92
CA ASP A 214 23.07 16.60 1.96
C ASP A 214 21.62 17.03 2.21
N PHE A 215 21.44 18.10 2.99
CA PHE A 215 20.09 18.62 3.26
C PHE A 215 19.49 19.27 2.00
N GLY A 216 18.43 18.69 1.47
CA GLY A 216 17.76 19.12 0.24
C GLY A 216 16.78 20.28 0.40
N GLY A 217 16.36 20.59 1.63
CA GLY A 217 15.39 21.65 1.94
C GLY A 217 14.11 21.13 2.60
N GLU A 218 13.10 22.01 2.70
CA GLU A 218 11.86 21.72 3.44
C GLU A 218 10.97 20.67 2.77
N GLN A 219 10.90 20.66 1.44
CA GLN A 219 10.00 19.79 0.70
C GLN A 219 10.64 19.33 -0.60
N GLN A 220 10.63 18.02 -0.83
CA GLN A 220 11.03 17.46 -2.11
C GLN A 220 10.01 17.86 -3.18
N LYS A 221 10.50 18.32 -4.33
CA LYS A 221 9.66 18.86 -5.41
C LYS A 221 9.44 17.81 -6.50
N ASN A 222 8.28 17.88 -7.14
CA ASN A 222 7.92 17.04 -8.28
C ASN A 222 7.89 15.55 -7.93
N VAL A 223 7.52 15.19 -6.69
CA VAL A 223 7.26 13.81 -6.33
C VAL A 223 6.07 13.32 -7.14
N GLY A 224 6.27 12.24 -7.89
CA GLY A 224 5.21 11.62 -8.68
C GLY A 224 4.09 11.12 -7.77
N ALA A 225 2.88 10.99 -8.33
CA ALA A 225 1.74 10.55 -7.54
C ALA A 225 1.97 9.15 -6.95
N LYS A 226 1.34 8.90 -5.80
CA LYS A 226 1.44 7.64 -5.06
C LYS A 226 0.04 7.06 -4.87
N PRO A 227 -0.11 5.74 -4.65
CA PRO A 227 -1.41 5.18 -4.35
C PRO A 227 -1.89 5.72 -3.00
N THR A 228 -3.19 5.94 -2.85
CA THR A 228 -3.70 6.61 -1.67
C THR A 228 -3.62 5.72 -0.43
N GLY A 229 -2.83 6.12 0.56
CA GLY A 229 -2.50 5.27 1.70
C GLY A 229 -1.03 4.83 1.72
N ALA A 230 -0.26 5.03 0.63
CA ALA A 230 1.19 4.94 0.73
C ALA A 230 1.73 6.21 1.41
N GLY A 231 2.31 6.10 2.61
CA GLY A 231 3.34 7.05 3.06
C GLY A 231 3.32 7.48 4.51
N GLY A 232 4.41 7.22 5.21
CA GLY A 232 4.71 7.90 6.46
C GLY A 232 4.40 7.12 7.72
N GLN A 233 3.43 6.20 7.69
CA GLN A 233 2.81 5.71 8.91
C GLN A 233 3.07 4.23 9.17
N SER A 234 3.27 3.91 10.45
CA SER A 234 3.18 2.54 10.95
C SER A 234 1.79 2.02 10.61
N ALA A 235 1.69 0.89 9.89
CA ALA A 235 0.43 0.33 9.40
C ALA A 235 -0.36 -0.40 10.51
N SER A 236 -0.54 0.23 11.66
CA SER A 236 -1.54 -0.20 12.64
C SER A 236 -2.87 0.50 12.34
N GLY A 237 -3.92 -0.30 12.20
CA GLY A 237 -5.27 0.17 11.93
C GLY A 237 -5.56 0.54 10.47
N ALA A 238 -6.84 0.54 10.14
CA ALA A 238 -7.34 0.93 8.83
C ALA A 238 -7.14 2.44 8.56
N PRO A 239 -6.75 2.85 7.34
CA PRO A 239 -6.63 4.25 7.00
C PRO A 239 -7.98 4.96 7.07
N LEU A 240 -8.03 6.14 7.69
CA LEU A 240 -9.18 7.02 7.64
C LEU A 240 -8.76 8.44 7.22
N PHE A 241 -9.38 8.95 6.17
CA PHE A 241 -9.10 10.26 5.59
C PHE A 241 -10.20 11.26 5.93
N LEU A 242 -9.95 12.56 5.74
CA LEU A 242 -11.01 13.56 5.91
C LEU A 242 -12.13 13.41 4.88
N ARG A 243 -11.84 12.86 3.69
CA ARG A 243 -12.75 12.79 2.55
C ARG A 243 -12.54 11.54 1.69
N ASN A 244 -13.57 11.20 0.91
CA ASN A 244 -13.56 10.16 -0.12
C ASN A 244 -13.27 8.75 0.41
N ASN A 245 -13.57 8.47 1.68
CA ASN A 245 -13.41 7.16 2.26
C ASN A 245 -14.39 6.16 1.63
N VAL A 246 -14.00 4.89 1.67
CA VAL A 246 -14.80 3.75 1.26
C VAL A 246 -14.90 2.76 2.42
N LEU A 247 -16.13 2.47 2.84
CA LEU A 247 -16.45 1.27 3.58
C LEU A 247 -16.96 0.25 2.57
N ALA A 248 -16.28 -0.87 2.45
CA ALA A 248 -16.65 -1.98 1.58
C ALA A 248 -17.04 -3.18 2.44
N ALA A 249 -18.01 -3.98 2.02
CA ALA A 249 -18.37 -5.20 2.71
C ALA A 249 -18.89 -6.27 1.77
N VAL A 250 -18.72 -7.53 2.17
CA VAL A 250 -19.38 -8.68 1.57
C VAL A 250 -20.26 -9.34 2.62
N ASN A 251 -21.47 -9.72 2.20
CA ASN A 251 -22.39 -10.56 2.94
C ASN A 251 -22.46 -11.91 2.24
N PHE A 252 -22.34 -13.00 3.02
CA PHE A 252 -22.38 -14.37 2.55
C PHE A 252 -23.58 -15.09 3.14
N ASN A 253 -24.22 -15.87 2.29
CA ASN A 253 -25.31 -16.77 2.62
C ASN A 253 -24.76 -18.14 3.08
N ASP A 254 -25.38 -18.78 4.07
CA ASP A 254 -25.03 -20.14 4.53
C ASP A 254 -25.48 -21.25 3.58
N ALA A 255 -26.51 -20.99 2.77
CA ALA A 255 -27.09 -21.95 1.84
C ALA A 255 -27.95 -21.25 0.77
N ALA A 256 -27.93 -21.76 -0.46
CA ALA A 256 -28.77 -21.25 -1.55
C ALA A 256 -30.29 -21.33 -1.28
N SER A 257 -30.71 -22.04 -0.22
CA SER A 257 -32.12 -22.13 0.22
C SER A 257 -32.55 -21.06 1.22
N SER A 258 -31.64 -20.23 1.75
CA SER A 258 -31.98 -19.14 2.68
C SER A 258 -32.91 -18.10 2.02
N SER A 259 -33.66 -17.40 2.87
CA SER A 259 -34.73 -16.46 2.50
C SER A 259 -34.64 -15.08 3.14
N ASP A 260 -33.56 -14.83 3.89
CA ASP A 260 -33.41 -13.79 4.93
C ASP A 260 -32.02 -13.12 4.94
N MET A 261 -31.15 -13.42 3.97
CA MET A 261 -29.82 -12.80 3.91
C MET A 261 -29.90 -11.26 3.90
N THR A 262 -29.25 -10.59 4.85
CA THR A 262 -29.17 -9.13 4.94
C THR A 262 -27.83 -8.64 5.50
N LEU A 263 -27.47 -7.41 5.16
CA LEU A 263 -26.39 -6.67 5.83
C LEU A 263 -26.71 -5.19 5.99
N ILE A 264 -26.76 -4.75 7.24
CA ILE A 264 -27.01 -3.36 7.64
C ILE A 264 -25.85 -2.87 8.50
N LEU A 265 -25.13 -1.86 8.00
CA LEU A 265 -23.94 -1.32 8.65
C LEU A 265 -24.15 0.10 9.18
N ARG A 266 -23.55 0.38 10.33
CA ARG A 266 -23.34 1.74 10.85
C ARG A 266 -21.88 1.94 11.24
N LEU A 267 -21.26 2.99 10.71
CA LEU A 267 -19.90 3.42 11.07
C LEU A 267 -19.97 4.78 11.77
N THR A 268 -19.39 4.87 12.97
CA THR A 268 -19.37 6.10 13.77
C THR A 268 -17.98 6.43 14.30
N GLY A 269 -17.64 7.72 14.37
CA GLY A 269 -16.43 8.23 15.02
C GLY A 269 -16.78 9.22 16.12
N ASP A 270 -16.48 8.88 17.37
CA ASP A 270 -16.88 9.65 18.57
C ASP A 270 -18.37 10.06 18.55
N GLY A 271 -19.25 9.17 18.06
CA GLY A 271 -20.70 9.38 17.96
C GLY A 271 -21.18 10.10 16.69
N ILE A 272 -20.27 10.60 15.83
CA ILE A 272 -20.65 11.11 14.51
C ILE A 272 -20.87 9.94 13.55
N ILE A 273 -22.04 9.89 12.93
CA ILE A 273 -22.40 8.84 11.96
C ILE A 273 -21.86 9.21 10.58
N TYR A 274 -21.10 8.28 9.97
CA TYR A 274 -20.57 8.41 8.60
C TYR A 274 -21.28 7.50 7.60
N VAL A 275 -21.65 6.30 8.04
CA VAL A 275 -22.46 5.33 7.30
C VAL A 275 -23.51 4.80 8.27
N ASP A 276 -24.70 4.54 7.77
CA ASP A 276 -25.86 4.09 8.53
C ASP A 276 -26.86 3.33 7.65
N GLU A 277 -27.82 2.68 8.28
CA GLU A 277 -29.06 2.28 7.60
C GLU A 277 -29.69 3.51 6.93
N GLY A 278 -30.08 3.39 5.66
CA GLY A 278 -30.53 4.55 4.87
C GLY A 278 -29.44 5.29 4.09
N SER A 279 -28.15 5.00 4.31
CA SER A 279 -27.07 5.61 3.50
C SER A 279 -27.12 5.14 2.05
N PRO A 280 -26.77 5.98 1.06
CA PRO A 280 -26.58 5.53 -0.31
C PRO A 280 -25.51 4.44 -0.40
N VAL A 281 -25.78 3.38 -1.15
CA VAL A 281 -24.88 2.24 -1.31
C VAL A 281 -24.77 1.85 -2.78
N LYS A 282 -23.58 1.42 -3.19
CA LYS A 282 -23.36 0.68 -4.43
C LYS A 282 -23.32 -0.80 -4.11
N TYR A 283 -24.01 -1.62 -4.90
CA TYR A 283 -24.02 -3.07 -4.67
C TYR A 283 -23.96 -3.88 -5.98
N ILE A 284 -23.41 -5.08 -5.86
CA ILE A 284 -23.36 -6.11 -6.89
C ILE A 284 -23.48 -7.47 -6.21
N HIS A 285 -24.03 -8.46 -6.90
CA HIS A 285 -24.26 -9.79 -6.33
C HIS A 285 -24.02 -10.84 -7.41
N ASP A 286 -23.99 -12.11 -7.02
CA ASP A 286 -23.82 -13.20 -7.98
C ASP A 286 -24.98 -13.29 -8.98
N PRO A 287 -24.69 -13.72 -10.23
CA PRO A 287 -23.38 -14.08 -10.77
C PRO A 287 -22.53 -12.87 -11.24
N ASP A 288 -23.07 -11.64 -11.19
CA ASP A 288 -22.42 -10.45 -11.77
C ASP A 288 -21.14 -10.04 -11.03
N ASN A 289 -20.95 -10.50 -9.78
CA ASN A 289 -19.75 -10.25 -8.98
C ASN A 289 -18.60 -11.25 -9.24
N ALA A 290 -18.76 -12.20 -10.17
CA ALA A 290 -17.78 -13.28 -10.38
C ALA A 290 -16.39 -12.80 -10.87
N ASP A 291 -16.35 -11.73 -11.66
CA ASP A 291 -15.13 -11.18 -12.27
C ASP A 291 -14.69 -9.85 -11.63
N VAL A 292 -15.17 -9.55 -10.42
CA VAL A 292 -14.78 -8.33 -9.71
C VAL A 292 -13.34 -8.49 -9.18
N PRO A 293 -12.38 -7.62 -9.56
CA PRO A 293 -11.01 -7.74 -9.08
C PRO A 293 -10.91 -7.37 -7.59
N ASP A 294 -9.98 -7.99 -6.86
CA ASP A 294 -9.74 -7.77 -5.43
C ASP A 294 -9.52 -6.30 -5.04
N THR A 295 -9.17 -5.44 -6.00
CA THR A 295 -9.08 -3.99 -5.78
C THR A 295 -10.43 -3.33 -5.47
N TRP A 296 -11.55 -4.06 -5.55
CA TRP A 296 -12.89 -3.57 -5.20
C TRP A 296 -13.04 -3.15 -3.74
N ILE A 297 -12.11 -3.45 -2.85
CA ILE A 297 -12.11 -2.92 -1.46
C ILE A 297 -11.40 -1.56 -1.35
N GLN A 298 -10.71 -1.13 -2.42
CA GLN A 298 -9.87 0.07 -2.43
C GLN A 298 -10.66 1.34 -2.78
N THR A 299 -10.15 2.50 -2.37
CA THR A 299 -10.79 3.81 -2.58
C THR A 299 -10.93 4.18 -4.06
N LYS A 300 -9.97 3.76 -4.89
CA LYS A 300 -9.88 4.09 -6.31
C LYS A 300 -10.77 3.25 -7.23
N PHE A 301 -11.34 2.15 -6.73
CA PHE A 301 -12.15 1.28 -7.57
C PHE A 301 -13.38 2.01 -8.14
N ASP A 302 -13.60 1.89 -9.45
CA ASP A 302 -14.73 2.50 -10.14
C ASP A 302 -15.96 1.59 -10.09
N ASP A 303 -16.85 1.87 -9.15
CA ASP A 303 -18.11 1.17 -8.91
C ASP A 303 -19.30 1.76 -9.69
N LYS A 304 -19.07 2.57 -10.73
CA LYS A 304 -20.16 3.17 -11.51
C LYS A 304 -21.09 2.15 -12.17
N SER A 305 -20.56 0.99 -12.56
CA SER A 305 -21.36 -0.10 -13.16
C SER A 305 -22.22 -0.84 -12.14
N TRP A 306 -21.96 -0.68 -10.84
CA TRP A 306 -22.73 -1.33 -9.78
C TRP A 306 -24.10 -0.67 -9.61
N LYS A 307 -25.07 -1.49 -9.21
CA LYS A 307 -26.44 -1.04 -8.91
C LYS A 307 -26.38 -0.04 -7.74
N SER A 308 -27.31 0.92 -7.74
CA SER A 308 -27.43 1.90 -6.66
C SER A 308 -28.60 1.52 -5.78
N GLY A 309 -28.43 1.63 -4.46
CA GLY A 309 -29.45 1.34 -3.48
C GLY A 309 -29.32 2.21 -2.23
N ILE A 310 -30.06 1.82 -1.22
CA ILE A 310 -30.05 2.36 0.14
C ILE A 310 -29.65 1.22 1.10
N SER A 311 -28.75 1.50 2.05
CA SER A 311 -28.19 0.54 3.02
C SER A 311 -29.26 -0.31 3.72
N GLY A 312 -28.97 -1.59 3.94
CA GLY A 312 -29.95 -2.66 4.13
C GLY A 312 -30.25 -3.29 2.78
N VAL A 313 -29.28 -4.07 2.31
CA VAL A 313 -29.33 -4.77 1.02
C VAL A 313 -29.40 -6.26 1.30
N GLY A 314 -30.50 -6.89 0.90
CA GLY A 314 -30.79 -8.27 1.28
C GLY A 314 -32.06 -8.84 0.64
N PHE A 315 -32.56 -9.93 1.19
CA PHE A 315 -33.75 -10.62 0.72
C PHE A 315 -35.04 -9.97 1.24
N SER A 316 -36.03 -9.81 0.35
CA SER A 316 -37.27 -9.05 0.58
C SER A 316 -38.21 -9.59 1.68
N ASP A 317 -37.81 -9.51 2.95
CA ASP A 317 -38.55 -10.00 4.13
C ASP A 317 -39.04 -8.88 5.08
N ASN A 318 -38.86 -7.63 4.66
CA ASN A 318 -39.27 -6.35 5.27
C ASN A 318 -38.20 -5.61 6.10
N ASP A 319 -37.00 -6.14 6.29
CA ASP A 319 -35.94 -5.46 7.03
C ASP A 319 -34.98 -4.64 6.14
N ASP A 320 -35.01 -4.88 4.82
CA ASP A 320 -34.15 -4.23 3.82
C ASP A 320 -34.74 -2.96 3.19
N ASN A 321 -33.88 -1.94 3.02
CA ASN A 321 -34.21 -0.80 2.18
C ASN A 321 -34.01 -1.07 0.68
N THR A 322 -33.18 -2.05 0.33
CA THR A 322 -32.87 -2.47 -1.04
C THR A 322 -32.98 -3.97 -1.15
N THR A 323 -34.02 -4.44 -1.82
CA THR A 323 -34.25 -5.87 -1.99
C THR A 323 -33.50 -6.43 -3.19
N THR A 324 -32.93 -7.63 -3.04
CA THR A 324 -32.34 -8.43 -4.13
C THR A 324 -33.21 -9.67 -4.43
N PRO A 325 -32.93 -10.39 -5.53
CA PRO A 325 -33.46 -11.75 -5.68
C PRO A 325 -33.01 -12.66 -4.52
N ALA A 326 -33.81 -13.68 -4.22
CA ALA A 326 -33.46 -14.72 -3.25
C ALA A 326 -32.39 -15.69 -3.80
N SER A 327 -31.87 -16.57 -2.93
CA SER A 327 -30.93 -17.65 -3.29
C SER A 327 -29.58 -17.20 -3.84
N LEU A 328 -29.16 -15.96 -3.55
CA LEU A 328 -27.81 -15.46 -3.81
C LEU A 328 -26.80 -16.08 -2.85
N ILE A 329 -25.56 -16.23 -3.30
CA ILE A 329 -24.43 -16.69 -2.48
C ILE A 329 -23.78 -15.50 -1.76
N SER A 330 -23.64 -14.36 -2.45
CA SER A 330 -23.03 -13.19 -1.86
C SER A 330 -23.51 -11.86 -2.44
N ILE A 331 -23.53 -10.84 -1.59
CA ILE A 331 -23.78 -9.45 -1.96
C ILE A 331 -22.59 -8.60 -1.53
N TYR A 332 -22.03 -7.87 -2.48
CA TYR A 332 -20.94 -6.93 -2.24
C TYR A 332 -21.52 -5.52 -2.16
N THR A 333 -21.11 -4.75 -1.15
CA THR A 333 -21.57 -3.39 -0.92
C THR A 333 -20.41 -2.42 -0.77
N ARG A 334 -20.59 -1.19 -1.26
CA ARG A 334 -19.61 -0.09 -1.16
C ARG A 334 -20.32 1.21 -0.78
N TYR A 335 -19.83 1.85 0.27
CA TYR A 335 -20.30 3.11 0.80
C TYR A 335 -19.20 4.16 0.69
N LYS A 336 -19.50 5.27 0.01
CA LYS A 336 -18.59 6.44 -0.05
C LYS A 336 -19.00 7.46 1.01
N PHE A 337 -18.04 7.93 1.79
CA PHE A 337 -18.31 8.89 2.86
C PHE A 337 -17.15 9.84 3.14
N ASP A 338 -17.48 11.00 3.70
CA ASP A 338 -16.51 11.96 4.23
C ASP A 338 -16.49 11.89 5.76
N ALA A 339 -15.30 12.05 6.34
CA ALA A 339 -15.09 12.09 7.79
C ALA A 339 -14.29 13.35 8.14
N PRO A 340 -14.89 14.55 8.07
CA PRO A 340 -14.17 15.83 8.20
C PRO A 340 -13.48 16.04 9.56
N ASN A 341 -13.75 15.18 10.54
CA ASN A 341 -13.12 15.14 11.86
C ASN A 341 -12.15 13.95 12.05
N ALA A 342 -11.77 13.20 11.00
CA ALA A 342 -10.94 11.99 11.11
C ALA A 342 -9.62 12.19 11.88
N ASN A 343 -9.04 13.39 11.83
CA ASN A 343 -7.82 13.75 12.56
C ASN A 343 -8.01 13.94 14.08
N LYS A 344 -9.24 13.84 14.58
CA LYS A 344 -9.60 14.07 15.99
C LYS A 344 -10.33 12.88 16.62
N ILE A 345 -10.79 11.91 15.82
CA ILE A 345 -11.51 10.74 16.31
C ILE A 345 -10.60 9.98 17.27
N LYS A 346 -11.17 9.53 18.39
CA LYS A 346 -10.48 8.67 19.36
C LYS A 346 -10.97 7.24 19.28
N GLU A 347 -12.25 7.06 18.99
CA GLU A 347 -12.87 5.75 18.83
C GLU A 347 -13.69 5.72 17.53
N LEU A 348 -13.38 4.74 16.68
CA LEU A 348 -14.17 4.41 15.49
C LEU A 348 -14.90 3.09 15.77
N VAL A 349 -16.21 3.06 15.53
CA VAL A 349 -17.06 1.90 15.84
C VAL A 349 -17.84 1.50 14.60
N LEU A 350 -17.75 0.22 14.22
CA LEU A 350 -18.63 -0.43 13.27
C LEU A 350 -19.69 -1.24 14.02
N LEU A 351 -20.95 -1.02 13.69
CA LEU A 351 -22.07 -1.87 14.07
C LEU A 351 -22.56 -2.62 12.83
N ALA A 352 -22.83 -3.91 12.96
CA ALA A 352 -23.38 -4.75 11.91
C ALA A 352 -24.58 -5.55 12.42
N ASP A 353 -25.71 -5.43 11.73
CA ASP A 353 -26.84 -6.35 11.80
C ASP A 353 -26.79 -7.17 10.51
N TYR A 354 -26.72 -8.49 10.60
CA TYR A 354 -26.34 -9.31 9.46
C TYR A 354 -26.94 -10.72 9.52
N ASP A 355 -27.09 -11.29 8.33
CA ASP A 355 -27.49 -12.67 8.11
C ASP A 355 -26.87 -13.14 6.78
N ASP A 356 -26.08 -14.21 6.70
CA ASP A 356 -25.57 -15.08 7.79
C ASP A 356 -24.16 -14.70 8.23
N ALA A 357 -23.37 -14.11 7.33
CA ALA A 357 -21.97 -13.79 7.58
C ALA A 357 -21.54 -12.54 6.82
N TYR A 358 -20.54 -11.84 7.34
CA TYR A 358 -19.97 -10.68 6.66
C TYR A 358 -18.48 -10.50 6.88
N ILE A 359 -17.86 -9.76 5.96
CA ILE A 359 -16.54 -9.14 6.13
C ILE A 359 -16.64 -7.69 5.71
N ALA A 360 -16.03 -6.78 6.48
CA ALA A 360 -15.99 -5.36 6.18
C ALA A 360 -14.54 -4.83 6.12
N TRP A 361 -14.29 -3.96 5.15
CA TRP A 361 -13.02 -3.25 4.95
C TRP A 361 -13.24 -1.74 4.98
N LEU A 362 -12.32 -1.02 5.61
CA LEU A 362 -12.21 0.42 5.51
C LEU A 362 -10.98 0.75 4.68
N ASN A 363 -11.21 1.40 3.53
CA ASN A 363 -10.15 1.85 2.63
C ASN A 363 -9.11 0.77 2.30
N GLY A 364 -9.58 -0.46 2.04
CA GLY A 364 -8.74 -1.60 1.68
C GLY A 364 -8.19 -2.43 2.84
N VAL A 365 -8.41 -2.03 4.11
CA VAL A 365 -7.99 -2.81 5.29
C VAL A 365 -9.21 -3.44 5.95
N ARG A 366 -9.17 -4.74 6.20
CA ARG A 366 -10.25 -5.47 6.89
C ARG A 366 -10.38 -4.95 8.32
N ILE A 367 -11.59 -4.58 8.71
CA ILE A 367 -11.89 -3.99 10.03
C ILE A 367 -12.81 -4.86 10.88
N ALA A 368 -13.60 -5.75 10.27
CA ALA A 368 -14.51 -6.62 10.99
C ALA A 368 -14.92 -7.83 10.14
N SER A 369 -15.37 -8.89 10.81
CA SER A 369 -16.05 -10.02 10.19
C SER A 369 -16.78 -10.83 11.25
N ALA A 370 -17.87 -11.47 10.87
CA ALA A 370 -18.56 -12.45 11.70
C ALA A 370 -19.15 -13.57 10.83
N GLY A 371 -19.32 -14.75 11.39
CA GLY A 371 -19.91 -15.91 10.69
C GLY A 371 -19.04 -16.57 9.62
N ILE A 372 -17.82 -16.08 9.34
CA ILE A 372 -17.04 -16.50 8.15
C ILE A 372 -16.45 -17.92 8.15
N GLY A 373 -16.64 -18.70 9.22
CA GLY A 373 -16.20 -20.09 9.32
C GLY A 373 -14.76 -20.35 8.84
N ALA A 374 -14.60 -21.18 7.80
CA ALA A 374 -13.31 -21.64 7.28
C ALA A 374 -12.71 -20.75 6.16
N ILE A 375 -13.31 -19.59 5.86
CA ILE A 375 -12.83 -18.69 4.80
C ILE A 375 -11.54 -17.98 5.26
N SER A 376 -10.42 -18.26 4.59
CA SER A 376 -9.10 -17.68 4.90
C SER A 376 -8.61 -16.61 3.92
N ALA A 377 -9.13 -16.58 2.68
CA ALA A 377 -8.75 -15.59 1.68
C ALA A 377 -9.27 -14.18 2.02
N ASP A 378 -8.52 -13.14 1.63
CA ASP A 378 -8.85 -11.74 1.91
C ASP A 378 -8.43 -10.80 0.75
N PRO A 379 -9.37 -10.23 -0.04
CA PRO A 379 -10.80 -10.54 -0.02
C PRO A 379 -11.07 -11.99 -0.51
N PRO A 380 -12.13 -12.65 -0.02
CA PRO A 380 -12.50 -13.97 -0.48
C PRO A 380 -13.17 -13.96 -1.86
N ALA A 381 -13.15 -15.11 -2.54
CA ALA A 381 -13.92 -15.32 -3.77
C ALA A 381 -15.43 -15.14 -3.53
N TRP A 382 -16.15 -14.71 -4.56
CA TRP A 382 -17.60 -14.47 -4.50
C TRP A 382 -18.43 -15.70 -4.11
N ASP A 383 -17.93 -16.90 -4.41
CA ASP A 383 -18.57 -18.19 -4.13
C ASP A 383 -17.99 -18.90 -2.91
N ALA A 384 -17.27 -18.18 -2.04
CA ALA A 384 -16.59 -18.76 -0.88
C ALA A 384 -17.52 -19.49 0.10
N SER A 385 -18.82 -19.17 0.14
CA SER A 385 -19.81 -19.86 0.97
C SER A 385 -20.72 -20.83 0.20
N LYS A 386 -20.42 -21.14 -1.07
CA LYS A 386 -21.27 -22.00 -1.92
C LYS A 386 -21.53 -23.39 -1.34
N VAL A 387 -20.59 -23.90 -0.56
CA VAL A 387 -20.76 -25.17 0.17
C VAL A 387 -21.49 -24.87 1.47
N ALA A 388 -22.64 -25.52 1.67
CA ALA A 388 -23.45 -25.33 2.87
C ALA A 388 -22.63 -25.52 4.15
N SER A 389 -22.93 -24.70 5.16
CA SER A 389 -22.22 -24.67 6.46
C SER A 389 -20.75 -24.24 6.39
N THR A 390 -20.28 -23.65 5.29
CA THR A 390 -18.95 -23.00 5.24
C THR A 390 -18.92 -21.75 6.11
N VAL A 391 -20.03 -21.01 6.14
CA VAL A 391 -20.29 -19.91 7.08
C VAL A 391 -21.28 -20.38 8.16
N THR A 392 -21.29 -19.69 9.29
CA THR A 392 -22.17 -20.00 10.42
C THR A 392 -23.49 -19.27 10.24
N ASN A 393 -24.60 -19.98 10.42
CA ASN A 393 -25.92 -19.38 10.43
C ASN A 393 -26.03 -18.30 11.52
N HIS A 394 -26.60 -17.15 11.18
CA HIS A 394 -26.85 -16.07 12.11
C HIS A 394 -28.01 -15.19 11.65
N GLU A 395 -28.99 -14.99 12.51
CA GLU A 395 -30.16 -14.17 12.20
C GLU A 395 -29.91 -12.68 12.47
N ALA A 396 -30.33 -11.83 11.53
CA ALA A 396 -30.42 -10.39 11.76
C ALA A 396 -31.57 -10.03 12.72
N SER A 397 -31.69 -8.75 13.08
CA SER A 397 -32.84 -8.31 13.87
C SER A 397 -34.13 -8.29 13.05
N ASP A 398 -35.20 -8.87 13.61
CA ASP A 398 -36.58 -8.80 13.09
C ASP A 398 -37.18 -7.39 13.31
N LEU A 399 -36.57 -6.41 12.65
CA LEU A 399 -36.95 -5.01 12.70
C LEU A 399 -37.13 -4.48 11.28
N PRO A 400 -38.23 -3.76 11.00
CA PRO A 400 -38.52 -3.29 9.66
C PRO A 400 -37.46 -2.29 9.19
N ALA A 401 -37.27 -2.23 7.88
CA ALA A 401 -36.42 -1.25 7.22
C ALA A 401 -36.73 0.18 7.68
N GLY A 402 -35.69 0.97 7.91
CA GLY A 402 -35.79 2.40 8.24
C GLY A 402 -34.68 3.24 7.61
N LYS A 403 -34.71 4.56 7.82
CA LYS A 403 -33.70 5.48 7.28
C LYS A 403 -33.17 6.49 8.33
N PRO A 404 -32.46 6.05 9.38
CA PRO A 404 -32.30 4.68 9.87
C PRO A 404 -33.48 4.25 10.77
N ASN A 405 -33.64 2.94 11.01
CA ASN A 405 -34.41 2.43 12.15
C ASN A 405 -33.52 2.50 13.40
N ALA A 406 -33.71 3.53 14.23
CA ALA A 406 -32.87 3.75 15.40
C ALA A 406 -32.94 2.62 16.44
N ALA A 407 -34.03 1.85 16.48
CA ALA A 407 -34.18 0.73 17.41
C ALA A 407 -33.21 -0.41 17.11
N ARG A 408 -32.83 -0.59 15.84
CA ARG A 408 -31.91 -1.63 15.36
C ARG A 408 -30.61 -1.67 16.14
N TRP A 409 -30.02 -0.51 16.39
CA TRP A 409 -28.71 -0.39 17.04
C TRP A 409 -28.71 -0.71 18.54
N ASN A 410 -29.87 -1.03 19.10
CA ASN A 410 -30.03 -1.54 20.46
C ASN A 410 -30.51 -3.01 20.48
N SER A 411 -30.63 -3.67 19.31
CA SER A 411 -30.92 -5.10 19.21
C SER A 411 -29.76 -5.93 19.75
N GLY A 412 -30.07 -7.10 20.34
CA GLY A 412 -29.07 -8.05 20.84
C GLY A 412 -28.30 -8.79 19.73
N THR A 413 -28.76 -8.73 18.48
CA THR A 413 -28.13 -9.35 17.30
C THR A 413 -27.00 -8.50 16.71
N VAL A 414 -26.95 -7.20 17.04
CA VAL A 414 -25.98 -6.29 16.46
C VAL A 414 -24.58 -6.56 17.00
N VAL A 415 -23.64 -6.84 16.10
CA VAL A 415 -22.23 -6.96 16.41
C VAL A 415 -21.59 -5.59 16.45
N LYS A 416 -20.97 -5.25 17.58
CA LYS A 416 -20.18 -4.03 17.77
C LYS A 416 -18.70 -4.34 17.66
N THR A 417 -18.00 -3.65 16.76
CA THR A 417 -16.55 -3.70 16.60
C THR A 417 -15.95 -2.32 16.84
N VAL A 418 -15.01 -2.21 17.78
CA VAL A 418 -14.12 -1.04 17.86
C VAL A 418 -13.04 -1.24 16.81
N VAL A 419 -13.01 -0.34 15.83
CA VAL A 419 -12.12 -0.42 14.68
C VAL A 419 -10.76 0.15 15.05
N ASP A 420 -9.72 -0.65 14.90
CA ASP A 420 -8.35 -0.14 14.89
C ASP A 420 -8.16 0.70 13.63
N PHE A 421 -7.87 1.99 13.78
CA PHE A 421 -7.76 2.93 12.67
C PHE A 421 -6.64 3.94 12.91
N ARG A 422 -6.21 4.57 11.82
CA ARG A 422 -5.22 5.65 11.84
C ARG A 422 -5.66 6.80 10.93
N TYR A 423 -5.33 8.03 11.34
CA TYR A 423 -5.55 9.19 10.48
C TYR A 423 -4.57 9.20 9.30
N ALA A 424 -5.07 9.00 8.09
CA ALA A 424 -4.28 8.79 6.88
C ALA A 424 -4.11 10.05 6.01
N GLY A 425 -4.72 11.19 6.40
CA GLY A 425 -4.56 12.46 5.70
C GLY A 425 -5.88 13.08 5.23
N SER A 426 -5.79 14.01 4.29
CA SER A 426 -6.95 14.83 3.89
C SER A 426 -7.90 14.17 2.90
N ASP A 427 -7.40 13.30 2.03
CA ASP A 427 -8.18 12.77 0.92
C ASP A 427 -7.77 11.33 0.61
N ALA A 428 -8.76 10.45 0.48
CA ALA A 428 -8.56 9.06 0.12
C ALA A 428 -8.35 8.84 -1.40
N LEU A 429 -8.50 9.89 -2.21
CA LEU A 429 -8.13 9.91 -3.62
C LEU A 429 -6.89 10.80 -3.79
N PRO A 430 -5.96 10.46 -4.71
CA PRO A 430 -4.82 11.30 -4.96
C PRO A 430 -5.29 12.66 -5.46
N VAL A 431 -4.65 13.73 -5.00
CA VAL A 431 -4.81 15.03 -5.63
C VAL A 431 -4.08 14.95 -6.97
N GLU A 432 -4.82 14.89 -8.08
CA GLU A 432 -4.25 15.17 -9.40
C GLU A 432 -3.47 16.48 -9.30
N PRO A 433 -2.14 16.50 -9.56
CA PRO A 433 -1.37 17.72 -9.51
C PRO A 433 -2.06 18.78 -10.36
N LYS A 434 -2.12 20.03 -9.88
CA LYS A 434 -2.72 21.21 -10.53
C LYS A 434 -2.03 21.60 -11.87
N GLY A 435 -1.73 20.65 -12.75
CA GLY A 435 -1.09 20.84 -14.06
C GLY A 435 -2.08 21.01 -15.21
N LYS A 436 -3.39 20.77 -15.03
CA LYS A 436 -4.37 20.85 -16.13
C LYS A 436 -5.19 22.15 -16.20
N LEU A 437 -5.04 23.08 -15.26
CA LEU A 437 -5.71 24.39 -15.34
C LEU A 437 -4.97 25.39 -16.24
N ALA A 438 -3.69 25.19 -16.57
CA ALA A 438 -2.96 26.08 -17.47
C ALA A 438 -3.48 26.04 -18.92
N ASN A 439 -4.05 24.90 -19.35
CA ASN A 439 -4.52 24.73 -20.72
C ASN A 439 -5.93 25.30 -20.97
N THR A 440 -6.72 25.56 -19.91
CA THR A 440 -8.06 26.14 -20.04
C THR A 440 -8.00 27.66 -20.13
N TRP A 441 -7.10 28.32 -19.38
CA TRP A 441 -6.91 29.78 -19.47
C TRP A 441 -6.23 30.24 -20.77
N GLY A 442 -5.39 29.41 -21.38
CA GLY A 442 -4.79 29.68 -22.68
C GLY A 442 -5.80 29.69 -23.85
N ARG A 443 -6.92 28.97 -23.72
CA ARG A 443 -7.99 28.91 -24.74
C ARG A 443 -9.01 30.04 -24.62
N ILE A 444 -9.11 30.68 -23.45
CA ILE A 444 -10.04 31.81 -23.22
C ILE A 444 -9.45 33.15 -23.64
N LYS A 445 -8.12 33.26 -23.79
CA LYS A 445 -7.47 34.51 -24.26
C LYS A 445 -7.41 34.70 -25.78
N ASN A 446 -7.83 33.70 -26.56
CA ASN A 446 -7.80 33.73 -28.03
C ASN A 446 -9.20 33.59 -28.67
N GLN A 447 -10.26 34.04 -27.98
CA GLN A 447 -11.58 34.26 -28.58
C GLN A 447 -11.92 35.75 -28.60
#